data_AF-A0A527GDR9-F1
#
_entry.id   AF-A0A527GDR9-F1
#
_cell.length_a   1.000
_cell.length_b   1.000
_cell.length_c   1.000
_cell.angle_alpha   90.00
_cell.angle_beta   90.00
_cell.angle_gamma   90.00
#
_symmetry.space_group_name_H-M   'P 1'
#
loop_
_entity.id
_entity.type
_entity.pdbx_description
1 polymer ?
#
loop_
_entity_poly.entity_id
_entity_poly.type
_entity_poly.pdbx_seq_one_letter_code
_entity_poly.pdbx_strand_id
1 'polypeptide(L)' 'SELAGKTIGIVGLGAVGQAVGHIAAHGFDLKVVATTRSMQPAPDKVGFLSIDALVEQSDIIVLCCPLTPETRGLI' A
#
# COMPACT_ATOMS: atom_id res chain seq x y z
N SER A 1 -13.75 -9.31 -14.03
CA SER A 1 -12.85 -8.19 -13.73
C SER A 1 -11.49 -8.79 -13.42
N GLU A 2 -10.44 -8.38 -14.14
CA GLU A 2 -9.06 -8.77 -13.85
C GLU A 2 -8.36 -7.73 -12.98
N LEU A 3 -7.33 -8.16 -12.25
CA LEU A 3 -6.55 -7.32 -11.34
C LEU A 3 -5.51 -6.47 -12.09
N ALA A 4 -5.04 -6.90 -13.25
CA ALA A 4 -4.00 -6.22 -14.01
C ALA A 4 -4.34 -4.74 -14.27
N GLY A 5 -3.36 -3.86 -14.04
CA GLY A 5 -3.45 -2.41 -14.24
C GLY A 5 -4.18 -1.61 -13.15
N LYS A 6 -4.84 -2.28 -12.18
CA LYS A 6 -5.48 -1.63 -11.02
C LYS A 6 -4.46 -1.15 -10.00
N THR A 7 -4.89 -0.28 -9.09
CA THR A 7 -4.04 0.27 -8.02
C THR A 7 -4.34 -0.41 -6.68
N ILE A 8 -3.29 -0.89 -6.01
CA ILE A 8 -3.32 -1.34 -4.62
C ILE A 8 -2.63 -0.32 -3.72
N GLY A 9 -3.35 0.14 -2.70
CA GLY A 9 -2.84 1.01 -1.65
C GLY A 9 -2.50 0.22 -0.39
N ILE A 10 -1.26 0.36 0.09
CA ILE A 10 -0.76 -0.32 1.28
C ILE A 10 -0.53 0.67 2.42
N VAL A 11 -1.28 0.54 3.51
CA VAL A 11 -1.07 1.31 4.74
C VAL A 11 -0.12 0.56 5.65
N GLY A 12 1.12 1.04 5.77
CA GLY A 12 2.21 0.41 6.53
C GLY A 12 3.12 -0.44 5.65
N LEU A 13 4.25 0.15 5.22
CA LEU A 13 5.23 -0.51 4.35
C LEU A 13 6.40 -1.15 5.14
N GLY A 14 6.06 -1.91 6.18
CA GLY A 14 7.02 -2.81 6.87
C GLY A 14 7.25 -4.10 6.08
N ALA A 15 7.83 -5.13 6.71
CA ALA A 15 8.14 -6.41 6.05
C ALA A 15 6.92 -7.04 5.34
N VAL A 16 5.75 -7.06 5.99
CA VAL A 16 4.51 -7.60 5.41
C VAL A 16 4.04 -6.73 4.23
N GLY A 17 4.01 -5.41 4.39
CA GLY A 17 3.59 -4.50 3.32
C GLY A 17 4.48 -4.60 2.08
N GLN A 18 5.79 -4.79 2.27
CA GLN A 18 6.72 -4.99 1.16
C GLN A 18 6.48 -6.31 0.43
N ALA A 19 6.25 -7.41 1.17
CA ALA A 19 5.92 -8.70 0.57
C ALA A 19 4.61 -8.65 -0.23
N VAL A 20 3.58 -7.99 0.31
CA VAL A 20 2.30 -7.76 -0.37
C VAL A 20 2.50 -6.94 -1.64
N GLY A 21 3.23 -5.83 -1.56
CA GLY A 21 3.53 -4.98 -2.71
C GLY A 21 4.29 -5.73 -3.82
N HIS A 22 5.28 -6.55 -3.45
CA HIS A 22 6.02 -7.38 -4.39
C HIS A 22 5.10 -8.38 -5.11
N ILE A 23 4.27 -9.12 -4.37
CA ILE A 23 3.32 -10.08 -4.96
C ILE A 23 2.32 -9.35 -5.87
N ALA A 24 1.80 -8.20 -5.45
CA ALA A 24 0.85 -7.43 -6.24
C ALA A 24 1.44 -6.92 -7.56
N ALA A 25 2.63 -6.31 -7.50
CA ALA A 25 3.28 -5.76 -8.69
C ALA A 25 3.70 -6.84 -9.69
N HIS A 26 4.29 -7.95 -9.20
CA HIS A 26 4.90 -8.95 -10.08
C HIS A 26 3.99 -10.14 -10.40
N GLY A 27 3.07 -10.49 -9.50
CA GLY A 27 2.14 -11.60 -9.68
C GLY A 27 0.83 -11.21 -10.36
N PHE A 28 0.41 -9.95 -10.23
CA PHE A 28 -0.90 -9.49 -10.69
C PHE A 28 -0.87 -8.23 -11.57
N ASP A 29 0.32 -7.69 -11.88
CA ASP A 29 0.51 -6.45 -12.66
C ASP A 29 -0.27 -5.25 -12.08
N LEU A 30 -0.34 -5.16 -10.75
CA LEU A 30 -0.95 -4.05 -10.03
C LEU A 30 0.04 -2.89 -9.87
N LYS A 31 -0.48 -1.66 -9.96
CA LYS A 31 0.25 -0.46 -9.53
C LYS A 31 0.25 -0.40 -8.01
N VAL A 32 1.41 -0.25 -7.39
CA VAL A 32 1.54 -0.25 -5.93
C VAL A 32 1.79 1.16 -5.42
N VAL A 33 0.92 1.63 -4.54
CA VAL A 33 1.11 2.85 -3.76
C VAL A 33 1.08 2.53 -2.28
N ALA A 34 1.78 3.31 -1.46
CA ALA A 34 1.90 3.04 -0.04
C ALA A 34 1.96 4.31 0.79
N THR A 35 1.63 4.18 2.07
CA THR A 35 1.91 5.18 3.09
C THR A 35 2.55 4.52 4.31
N THR A 36 3.55 5.16 4.89
CA THR A 36 4.28 4.64 6.07
C THR A 36 4.80 5.81 6.90
N ARG A 37 4.83 5.63 8.23
CA ARG A 37 5.33 6.67 9.16
C ARG A 37 6.84 6.82 9.11
N SER A 38 7.56 5.71 8.99
CA SER A 38 9.01 5.68 8.92
C SER A 38 9.43 5.72 7.46
N MET A 39 10.24 6.73 7.09
CA MET A 39 10.94 6.74 5.81
C MET A 39 11.77 5.47 5.67
N GLN A 40 11.42 4.69 4.65
CA GLN A 40 12.19 3.54 4.20
C GLN A 40 12.60 3.83 2.75
N PRO A 41 13.71 3.28 2.25
CA PRO A 41 13.97 3.26 0.82
C PRO A 41 12.73 2.71 0.12
N ALA A 42 12.22 3.44 -0.87
CA ALA A 42 11.11 2.95 -1.69
C ALA A 42 11.57 1.66 -2.37
N PRO A 43 10.88 0.52 -2.20
CA PRO A 43 11.10 -0.62 -3.08
C PRO A 43 10.84 -0.21 -4.53
N ASP A 44 11.51 -0.86 -5.48
CA ASP A 44 11.28 -0.60 -6.90
C ASP A 44 9.77 -0.67 -7.22
N LYS A 45 9.27 0.35 -7.92
CA LYS A 45 7.87 0.49 -8.37
C LYS A 45 6.81 0.77 -7.27
N VAL A 46 7.20 1.20 -6.07
CA VAL A 46 6.24 1.67 -5.05
C VAL A 46 6.20 3.19 -5.00
N GLY A 47 5.03 3.78 -5.26
CA GLY A 47 4.79 5.21 -5.07
C GLY A 47 4.38 5.52 -3.62
N PHE A 48 4.95 6.55 -2.99
CA PHE A 48 4.50 6.99 -1.67
C PHE A 48 3.46 8.11 -1.78
N LEU A 49 2.35 7.97 -1.06
CA LEU A 49 1.24 8.92 -1.01
C LEU A 49 0.87 9.28 0.44
N SER A 50 0.18 10.42 0.61
CA SER A 50 -0.58 10.69 1.83
C SER A 50 -1.71 9.67 1.98
N ILE A 51 -2.24 9.51 3.19
CA ILE A 51 -3.36 8.58 3.41
C ILE A 51 -4.58 8.95 2.57
N ASP A 52 -4.92 10.24 2.49
CA ASP A 52 -6.08 10.72 1.72
C ASP A 52 -5.93 10.40 0.22
N ALA A 53 -4.75 10.69 -0.35
CA ALA A 53 -4.48 10.41 -1.75
C ALA A 53 -4.42 8.90 -2.03
N LEU A 54 -3.93 8.10 -1.08
CA LEU A 54 -3.93 6.64 -1.18
C LEU A 54 -5.37 6.11 -1.23
N VAL A 55 -6.26 6.59 -0.35
CA VAL A 55 -7.67 6.19 -0.33
C VAL A 55 -8.36 6.56 -1.63
N GLU A 56 -8.12 7.77 -2.14
CA GLU A 56 -8.73 8.25 -3.39
C GLU A 56 -8.29 7.46 -4.64
N GLN A 57 -7.02 7.04 -4.70
CA GLN A 57 -6.43 6.43 -5.91
C GLN A 57 -6.46 4.91 -5.92
N SER A 58 -6.83 4.26 -4.81
CA SER A 58 -6.76 2.80 -4.68
C SER A 58 -8.05 2.12 -5.11
N ASP A 59 -7.92 1.11 -5.97
CA ASP A 59 -9.00 0.13 -6.19
C ASP A 59 -9.09 -0.88 -5.03
N ILE A 60 -7.96 -1.15 -4.37
CA ILE A 60 -7.81 -2.11 -3.29
C ILE A 60 -6.98 -1.46 -2.19
N ILE A 61 -7.43 -1.51 -0.94
CA ILE A 61 -6.66 -1.02 0.21
C ILE A 61 -6.31 -2.20 1.11
N VAL A 62 -5.04 -2.29 1.52
CA VAL A 62 -4.54 -3.30 2.46
C VAL A 62 -3.91 -2.61 3.66
N LEU A 63 -4.39 -2.94 4.85
CA LEU A 63 -3.83 -2.47 6.11
C LEU A 63 -2.75 -3.44 6.60
N CYS A 64 -1.49 -3.03 6.51
CA CYS A 64 -0.31 -3.74 7.01
C CYS A 64 0.36 -3.02 8.19
N CYS A 65 -0.35 -2.07 8.80
CA CYS A 65 0.11 -1.32 9.98
C CYS A 65 -0.41 -1.95 11.28
N PRO A 66 0.34 -1.82 12.40
CA PRO A 66 -0.15 -2.22 13.70
C PRO A 66 -1.35 -1.37 14.14
N LEU A 67 -2.23 -1.94 14.97
CA LEU A 67 -3.27 -1.18 15.66
C LEU A 67 -2.62 -0.34 16.78
N THR A 68 -2.81 0.96 16.69
CA THR A 68 -2.32 1.99 17.61
C THR A 68 -3.44 3.00 17.83
N PRO A 69 -3.34 3.90 18.83
CA PRO A 69 -4.30 5.00 18.96
C PRO A 69 -4.42 5.82 17.68
N GLU A 70 -3.32 6.03 16.95
CA GLU A 70 -3.29 6.82 15.71
C GLU A 70 -3.90 6.07 14.51
N THR A 71 -3.93 4.74 14.53
CA THR A 71 -4.47 3.90 13.44
C THR A 71 -5.84 3.31 13.75
N ARG A 72 -6.43 3.65 14.90
CA ARG A 72 -7.78 3.21 15.26
C ARG A 72 -8.83 4.03 14.50
N GLY A 73 -9.68 3.35 13.73
CA GLY A 73 -10.72 4.02 12.93
C GLY A 73 -10.16 4.76 11.71
N LEU A 74 -9.04 4.27 11.17
CA LEU A 74 -8.34 4.90 10.04
C LEU A 74 -9.13 4.82 8.72
N ILE A 75 -9.90 3.73 8.54
CA ILE A 75 -10.78 3.45 7.40
C ILE A 75 -12.11 2.95 7.96
#